data_AF-F8PN69-F1
#
_entry.id   AF-F8PN69-F1
#
_cell.length_a   1.000
_cell.length_b   1.000
_cell.length_c   1.000
_cell.angle_alpha   90.00
_cell.angle_beta   90.00
_cell.angle_gamma   90.00
#
_symmetry.space_group_name_H-M   'P 1'
#
loop_
_entity.id
_entity.type
_entity.pdbx_description
1 polymer ?
#
loop_
_entity_poly.entity_id
_entity_poly.type
_entity_poly.pdbx_seq_one_letter_code
_entity_poly.pdbx_strand_id
1 'polypeptide(L)'
;METYTASATHLLIDNYFRVSVTAIFAFEYLSNFDDEIELGWRSRWGAGKVLLLLARYIPFVMLPTSLYACSYSDINPSTCLSLFYFVIILNTAIILTSECILSAS
;
A
#
# COMPACT_ATOMS: atom_id res chain seq x y z
N MET A 1 1.12 -34.24 -8.29
CA MET A 1 1.87 -33.78 -7.10
C MET A 1 2.68 -32.52 -7.44
N GLU A 2 3.34 -32.47 -8.60
CA GLU A 2 4.10 -31.30 -9.08
C GLU A 2 3.28 -30.00 -9.24
N THR A 3 1.99 -30.09 -9.58
CA THR A 3 1.11 -28.91 -9.69
C THR A 3 0.84 -28.25 -8.35
N TYR A 4 0.70 -29.03 -7.27
CA TYR A 4 0.44 -28.50 -5.92
C TYR A 4 1.66 -27.77 -5.35
N THR A 5 2.86 -28.29 -5.62
CA THR A 5 4.11 -27.64 -5.20
C THR A 5 4.33 -26.32 -5.92
N ALA A 6 3.98 -26.24 -7.21
CA ALA A 6 4.06 -24.98 -7.96
C ALA A 6 3.15 -23.89 -7.35
N SER A 7 1.88 -24.22 -7.08
CA SER A 7 0.95 -23.28 -6.45
C SER A 7 1.44 -22.82 -5.08
N ALA A 8 1.95 -23.73 -4.25
CA ALA A 8 2.50 -23.39 -2.94
C ALA A 8 3.73 -22.45 -3.03
N THR A 9 4.62 -22.69 -4.01
CA THR A 9 5.78 -21.80 -4.23
C THR A 9 5.38 -20.40 -4.66
N HIS A 10 4.36 -20.27 -5.51
CA HIS A 10 3.87 -18.95 -5.94
C HIS A 10 3.30 -18.13 -4.77
N LEU A 11 2.57 -18.77 -3.86
CA LEU A 11 2.03 -18.12 -2.66
C LEU A 11 3.13 -17.64 -1.71
N LEU A 12 4.18 -18.46 -1.52
CA LEU A 12 5.33 -18.08 -0.70
C LEU A 12 6.04 -16.86 -1.28
N ILE A 13 6.29 -16.83 -2.59
CA ILE A 13 6.95 -15.71 -3.27
C ILE A 13 6.14 -14.43 -3.11
N ASP A 14 4.81 -14.48 -3.30
CA ASP A 14 3.93 -13.33 -3.12
C ASP A 14 3.98 -12.78 -1.68
N ASN A 15 3.98 -13.67 -0.68
CA ASN A 15 4.09 -13.27 0.73
C ASN A 15 5.42 -12.59 1.03
N TYR A 16 6.55 -13.17 0.60
CA TYR A 16 7.87 -12.55 0.80
C TYR A 16 7.98 -11.22 0.07
N PHE A 17 7.43 -11.12 -1.13
CA PHE A 17 7.40 -9.88 -1.90
C PHE A 17 6.61 -8.79 -1.17
N ARG A 18 5.41 -9.09 -0.68
CA ARG A 18 4.58 -8.13 0.08
C ARG A 18 5.26 -7.63 1.36
N VAL A 19 5.90 -8.53 2.11
CA VAL A 19 6.67 -8.16 3.31
C VAL A 19 7.82 -7.23 2.94
N SER A 20 8.56 -7.55 1.87
CA SER A 20 9.68 -6.75 1.39
C SER A 20 9.23 -5.36 0.93
N VAL A 21 8.15 -5.27 0.15
CA VAL A 21 7.55 -4.01 -0.30
C VAL A 21 7.10 -3.17 0.90
N THR A 22 6.47 -3.78 1.90
CA THR A 22 6.04 -3.07 3.10
C THR A 22 7.22 -2.50 3.88
N ALA A 23 8.31 -3.27 4.00
CA ALA A 23 9.52 -2.82 4.68
C ALA A 23 10.21 -1.66 3.94
N ILE A 24 10.33 -1.75 2.61
CA ILE A 24 10.88 -0.67 1.78
C ILE A 24 10.02 0.58 1.89
N PHE A 25 8.69 0.45 1.80
CA PHE A 25 7.79 1.58 1.95
C PHE A 25 7.94 2.26 3.32
N ALA A 26 8.03 1.47 4.40
CA ALA A 26 8.24 2.01 5.74
C ALA A 26 9.59 2.75 5.86
N PHE A 27 10.66 2.20 5.27
CA PHE A 27 11.97 2.82 5.25
C PHE A 27 11.97 4.17 4.51
N GLU A 28 11.43 4.18 3.28
CA GLU A 28 11.29 5.40 2.47
C GLU A 28 10.43 6.46 3.17
N TYR A 29 9.36 6.02 3.85
CA TYR A 29 8.49 6.91 4.62
C TYR A 29 9.25 7.59 5.76
N LEU A 30 9.97 6.81 6.58
CA LEU A 30 10.74 7.32 7.71
C LEU A 30 11.85 8.26 7.26
N SER A 31 12.56 7.93 6.19
CA SER A 31 13.63 8.77 5.66
C SER A 31 13.13 10.12 5.16
N ASN A 32 11.95 10.17 4.52
CA ASN A 32 11.36 11.40 3.99
C ASN A 32 10.41 12.08 5.00
N PHE A 33 10.34 11.63 6.25
CA PHE A 33 9.37 12.16 7.23
C PHE A 33 9.83 13.48 7.83
N ASP A 34 11.12 13.58 8.17
CA ASP A 34 11.70 14.78 8.77
C ASP A 34 11.59 15.98 7.81
N ASP A 35 11.93 15.77 6.54
CA ASP A 35 11.79 16.79 5.49
C ASP A 35 10.31 17.17 5.24
N GLU A 36 9.38 16.22 5.35
CA GLU A 36 7.95 16.48 5.20
C GLU A 36 7.38 17.31 6.36
N ILE A 37 7.85 17.09 7.59
CA ILE A 37 7.46 17.91 8.74
C ILE A 37 7.98 19.33 8.56
N GLU A 38 9.27 19.47 8.22
CA GLU A 38 9.91 20.77 8.14
C GLU A 38 9.36 21.64 7.01
N LEU A 39 9.16 21.06 5.81
CA LEU A 39 8.69 21.79 4.62
C LEU A 39 7.16 21.78 4.46
N GLY A 40 6.49 20.69 4.87
CA GLY A 40 5.07 20.47 4.64
C GLY A 40 4.17 21.19 5.66
N TRP A 41 4.45 21.01 6.95
CA TRP A 41 3.57 21.49 8.03
C TRP A 41 3.66 23.00 8.28
N ARG A 42 4.82 23.61 7.99
CA ARG A 42 5.04 25.07 8.15
C ARG A 42 4.53 25.93 6.99
N SER A 43 4.19 25.34 5.85
CA SER A 43 3.83 26.07 4.62
C SER A 43 2.30 26.06 4.38
N ARG A 44 1.75 27.03 3.62
CA ARG A 44 0.29 27.15 3.34
C ARG A 44 -0.30 25.82 2.86
N TRP A 45 -1.43 25.43 3.43
CA TRP A 45 -2.18 24.24 3.07
C TRP A 45 -2.96 24.52 1.77
N GLY A 46 -2.68 23.76 0.72
CA GLY A 46 -3.36 23.83 -0.57
C GLY A 46 -3.81 22.45 -1.02
N ALA A 47 -4.66 22.39 -2.05
CA ALA A 47 -5.23 21.14 -2.56
C ALA A 47 -4.16 20.08 -2.92
N GLY A 48 -3.03 20.51 -3.49
CA GLY A 48 -1.91 19.61 -3.83
C GLY A 48 -1.27 18.93 -2.61
N LYS A 49 -1.18 19.61 -1.46
CA LYS A 49 -0.68 18.99 -0.22
C LYS A 49 -1.64 17.94 0.33
N VAL A 50 -2.94 18.17 0.22
CA VAL A 50 -3.95 17.19 0.64
C VAL A 50 -3.87 15.94 -0.23
N LEU A 51 -3.69 16.09 -1.55
CA LEU A 51 -3.45 14.95 -2.46
C LEU A 51 -2.16 14.19 -2.10
N LEU A 52 -1.07 14.90 -1.80
CA LEU A 52 0.19 14.29 -1.37
C LEU A 52 0.04 13.50 -0.06
N LEU A 53 -0.66 14.06 0.93
CA LEU A 53 -0.93 13.37 2.19
C LEU A 53 -1.81 12.14 1.95
N LEU A 54 -2.86 12.24 1.13
CA LEU A 54 -3.72 11.09 0.78
C LEU A 54 -2.91 9.98 0.10
N ALA A 55 -2.08 10.31 -0.90
CA ALA A 55 -1.20 9.35 -1.55
C ALA A 55 -0.24 8.67 -0.56
N ARG A 56 0.17 9.36 0.51
CA ARG A 56 1.11 8.86 1.51
C ARG A 56 0.45 8.02 2.61
N TYR A 57 -0.78 8.34 3.03
CA TYR A 57 -1.48 7.64 4.12
C TYR A 57 -2.34 6.46 3.64
N ILE A 58 -2.78 6.43 2.38
CA ILE A 58 -3.53 5.28 1.84
C ILE A 58 -2.71 3.97 1.88
N PRO A 59 -1.41 3.94 1.50
CA PRO A 59 -0.58 2.74 1.60
C PRO A 59 -0.44 2.21 3.03
N PHE A 60 -0.50 3.06 4.06
CA PHE A 60 -0.44 2.65 5.47
C PHE A 60 -1.62 1.78 5.89
N VAL A 61 -2.78 1.95 5.28
CA VAL A 61 -3.96 1.10 5.53
C VAL A 61 -3.92 -0.13 4.63
N MET A 62 -3.48 0.06 3.38
CA MET A 62 -3.43 -0.98 2.37
C MET A 62 -2.44 -2.11 2.71
N LEU A 63 -1.21 -1.77 3.11
CA LEU A 63 -0.13 -2.73 3.31
C LEU A 63 -0.41 -3.71 4.47
N PRO A 64 -0.81 -3.26 5.69
CA PRO A 64 -1.17 -4.17 6.78
C PRO A 64 -2.38 -5.02 6.45
N THR A 65 -3.37 -4.46 5.75
CA THR A 65 -4.57 -5.19 5.32
C THR A 65 -4.19 -6.32 4.35
N SER A 66 -3.27 -6.05 3.42
CA SER A 66 -2.76 -7.06 2.49
C SER A 66 -1.93 -8.15 3.18
N LEU A 67 -1.11 -7.77 4.16
CA LEU A 67 -0.33 -8.72 4.95
C LEU A 67 -1.23 -9.61 5.82
N TYR A 68 -2.28 -9.03 6.42
CA TYR A 68 -3.26 -9.76 7.20
C TYR A 68 -4.02 -10.79 6.35
N ALA A 69 -4.50 -10.38 5.17
CA ALA A 69 -5.22 -11.26 4.25
C ALA A 69 -4.35 -12.46 3.79
N CYS A 70 -3.04 -12.25 3.64
CA CYS A 70 -2.11 -13.26 3.17
C CYS A 70 -1.52 -14.15 4.28
N SER A 71 -1.41 -13.64 5.50
CA SER A 71 -0.77 -14.36 6.62
C SER A 71 -1.76 -15.22 7.41
N TYR A 72 -3.05 -14.89 7.38
CA TYR A 72 -4.07 -15.59 8.15
C TYR A 72 -4.72 -16.72 7.34
N SER A 73 -4.45 -17.96 7.73
CA SER A 73 -4.85 -19.17 6.99
C SER A 73 -6.34 -19.51 7.11
N ASP A 74 -7.02 -19.04 8.16
CA ASP A 74 -8.41 -19.37 8.49
C ASP A 74 -9.40 -18.22 8.16
N ILE A 75 -9.11 -17.41 7.15
CA ILE A 75 -9.99 -16.30 6.76
C ILE A 75 -11.24 -16.86 6.05
N ASN A 76 -12.41 -16.38 6.47
CA ASN A 76 -13.65 -16.66 5.76
C ASN A 76 -13.57 -16.17 4.30
N PRO A 77 -14.04 -16.95 3.32
CA PRO A 77 -13.93 -16.60 1.90
C PRO A 77 -14.63 -15.28 1.54
N SER A 78 -15.73 -14.95 2.20
CA SER A 78 -16.43 -13.66 2.04
C SER A 78 -15.60 -12.47 2.53
N THR A 79 -14.91 -12.63 3.66
CA THR A 79 -13.99 -11.62 4.20
C THR A 79 -12.77 -11.45 3.30
N CYS A 80 -12.19 -12.55 2.80
CA CYS A 80 -11.07 -12.50 1.85
C CYS A 80 -11.42 -11.64 0.63
N LEU A 81 -12.57 -11.92 0.02
CA LEU A 81 -13.03 -11.19 -1.17
C LEU A 81 -13.24 -9.70 -0.87
N SER A 82 -13.83 -9.38 0.28
CA SER A 82 -14.04 -7.99 0.70
C SER A 82 -12.72 -7.25 0.91
N LEU A 83 -11.74 -7.87 1.59
CA LEU A 83 -10.40 -7.31 1.78
C LEU A 83 -9.68 -7.12 0.44
N PHE A 84 -9.83 -8.07 -0.48
CA PHE A 84 -9.24 -7.98 -1.81
C PHE A 84 -9.81 -6.80 -2.61
N TYR A 85 -11.14 -6.65 -2.67
CA TYR A 85 -11.77 -5.49 -3.32
C TYR A 85 -11.37 -4.17 -2.67
N PHE A 86 -11.28 -4.15 -1.34
CA PHE A 86 -10.85 -2.97 -0.60
C PHE A 86 -9.41 -2.57 -0.99
N VAL A 87 -8.48 -3.52 -1.02
CA VAL A 87 -7.09 -3.28 -1.46
C VAL A 87 -7.03 -2.80 -2.91
N ILE A 88 -7.87 -3.34 -3.81
CA ILE A 88 -7.94 -2.88 -5.21
C ILE A 88 -8.36 -1.41 -5.28
N ILE A 89 -9.42 -1.02 -4.57
CA ILE A 89 -9.95 0.35 -4.58
C ILE A 89 -8.89 1.33 -4.04
N LEU A 90 -8.17 0.95 -2.97
CA LEU A 90 -7.10 1.78 -2.43
C LEU A 90 -5.93 1.93 -3.42
N ASN A 91 -5.54 0.84 -4.11
CA ASN A 91 -4.49 0.90 -5.14
C ASN A 91 -4.87 1.82 -6.30
N THR A 92 -6.09 1.71 -6.81
CA THR A 92 -6.54 2.58 -7.92
C THR A 92 -6.59 4.04 -7.48
N ALA A 93 -7.00 4.33 -6.24
CA ALA A 93 -6.96 5.68 -5.69
C ALA A 93 -5.54 6.25 -5.61
N ILE A 94 -4.55 5.45 -5.20
CA ILE A 94 -3.13 5.86 -5.18
C ILE A 94 -2.66 6.21 -6.59
N ILE A 95 -2.91 5.32 -7.57
CA ILE A 95 -2.49 5.53 -8.96
C ILE A 95 -3.10 6.81 -9.52
N LEU A 96 -4.41 7.01 -9.35
CA LEU A 96 -5.09 8.22 -9.78
C LEU A 96 -4.50 9.48 -9.14
N THR A 97 -4.14 9.40 -7.86
CA THR A 97 -3.53 10.54 -7.15
C THR A 97 -2.14 10.87 -7.72
N SER A 98 -1.33 9.85 -8.03
CA SER A 98 -0.03 10.04 -8.70
C SER A 98 -0.17 10.69 -10.07
N GLU A 99 -1.14 10.25 -10.88
CA GLU A 99 -1.45 10.84 -12.19
C GLU A 99 -1.93 12.31 -12.06
N CYS A 100 -2.75 12.61 -11.06
CA CYS A 100 -3.19 13.98 -10.79
C CYS A 100 -2.03 14.89 -10.36
N ILE A 101 -1.07 14.39 -9.59
CA ILE A 101 0.12 15.14 -9.20
C ILE A 101 1.00 15.43 -10.43
N LEU A 102 1.21 14.43 -11.29
CA LEU A 102 2.01 14.57 -12.51
C LEU A 102 1.38 15.52 -13.53
N SER A 103 0.05 15.53 -13.65
CA SER A 103 -0.67 16.43 -14.56
C SER A 103 -0.82 17.87 -14.06
N ALA A 104 -0.55 18.11 -12.77
CA ALA A 104 -0.55 19.44 -12.16
C ALA A 104 0.85 20.09 -12.08
N SER A 105 1.91 19.35 -12.45
CA SER A 105 3.30 19.80 -12.56
C SER A 105 3.61 20.42 -13.92
#